data_AF-A0A3D4V0Q0-F1
#
_entry.id   AF-A0A3D4V0Q0-F1
#
_cell.length_a   1.000
_cell.length_b   1.000
_cell.length_c   1.000
_cell.angle_alpha   90.00
_cell.angle_beta   90.00
_cell.angle_gamma   90.00
#
_symmetry.space_group_name_H-M   'P 1'
#
loop_
_entity.id
_entity.type
_entity.pdbx_description
1 polymer ?
#
loop_
_entity_poly.entity_id
_entity_poly.type
_entity_poly.pdbx_seq_one_letter_code
_entity_poly.pdbx_strand_id
1 'polypeptide(L)'
;SKAQDKVWTGAVDSSWHVAGNWNPSGVPTSGQTVSMRGNTTPYPVITSNVTVRSVTINQYYSNPGDELTIRNNARLTVTYDFTLNGAGVLNIVNGHLEMTATQSGQNNLNLNSAQSVVNITNGSFTVGTASEDVDAEIIGTFNLGNGDFTVFGDFDVSNSDTFNAEDGTVIINGNSTINGTYNGNDGTTTFNGEVDVRSGGVLNLDSGTINFNGETFVGNSGVANLGTGTVFVNNNIEVKSGGYFNVEDATVTVTGNADFTSNGNLSIDNGTINITGNANLSSGGSFDLNDGNLNVGGDASFTSGGTVNAGNANIELEGDFTVQNGSNFNADSSTVTFSGDSTQTVSSNGDVTFYNVVVDSGAVLNTDGGSGNTIVIENNLVVEDGGGVDVEGDDQIDVQGEVQGDEEAVNSPNPFAVSANAPTLTTVAITFNKAMDEAISENTGNYSIRRVSNSASVSISNAVLNTGGNSRVVTLTVSTITEDVEYEITMNNLESEDGGEISDNHKKRFTKVGAVIFYSRQSGNWATNSTWSRTSHSGSAATSNPGNTNNAAIIVGDG
;
A
#
# COMPACT_ATOMS: atom_id res chain seq x y z
N SER A 1 -40.97 38.47 -26.92
CA SER A 1 -40.88 37.41 -27.94
C SER A 1 -39.73 36.50 -27.56
N LYS A 2 -39.87 35.17 -27.65
CA LYS A 2 -38.71 34.28 -27.53
C LYS A 2 -37.75 34.60 -28.68
N ALA A 3 -36.47 34.81 -28.39
CA ALA A 3 -35.47 34.95 -29.43
C ALA A 3 -35.42 33.65 -30.24
N GLN A 4 -35.33 33.73 -31.57
CA GLN A 4 -35.27 32.53 -32.41
C GLN A 4 -33.91 31.84 -32.23
N ASP A 5 -33.91 30.52 -32.13
CA ASP A 5 -32.69 29.71 -32.08
C ASP A 5 -31.85 29.86 -33.36
N LYS A 6 -30.56 29.62 -33.24
CA LYS A 6 -29.56 29.86 -34.29
C LYS A 6 -28.89 28.55 -34.71
N VAL A 7 -28.70 28.40 -36.02
CA VAL A 7 -27.97 27.27 -36.60
C VAL A 7 -26.70 27.80 -37.26
N TRP A 8 -25.55 27.17 -36.98
CA TRP A 8 -24.30 27.48 -37.66
C TRP A 8 -24.36 27.07 -39.13
N THR A 9 -23.92 27.95 -40.02
CA THR A 9 -23.84 27.69 -41.48
C THR A 9 -22.44 27.84 -42.04
N GLY A 10 -21.51 28.50 -41.33
CA GLY A 10 -20.14 28.75 -41.80
C GLY A 10 -20.04 29.47 -43.15
N ALA A 11 -21.10 30.17 -43.58
CA ALA A 11 -21.23 30.65 -44.95
C ALA A 11 -20.22 31.76 -45.36
N VAL A 12 -19.60 32.43 -44.39
CA VAL A 12 -18.62 33.51 -44.61
C VAL A 12 -17.23 33.05 -44.19
N ASP A 13 -17.06 32.65 -42.92
CA ASP A 13 -15.79 32.22 -42.33
C ASP A 13 -16.02 31.42 -41.03
N SER A 14 -14.96 31.15 -40.27
CA SER A 14 -15.03 30.43 -38.99
C SER A 14 -15.44 31.30 -37.80
N SER A 15 -15.60 32.61 -37.96
CA SER A 15 -15.81 33.52 -36.83
C SER A 15 -17.23 33.42 -36.29
N TRP A 16 -17.36 33.13 -34.99
CA TRP A 16 -18.64 33.19 -34.29
C TRP A 16 -19.34 34.55 -34.45
N HIS A 17 -18.55 35.62 -34.54
CA HIS A 17 -18.99 37.01 -34.46
C HIS A 17 -19.45 37.59 -35.81
N VAL A 18 -19.48 36.78 -36.87
CA VAL A 18 -19.96 37.20 -38.19
C VAL A 18 -21.42 36.78 -38.38
N ALA A 19 -22.31 37.77 -38.47
CA ALA A 19 -23.76 37.58 -38.59
C ALA A 19 -24.19 36.67 -39.77
N GLY A 20 -23.40 36.63 -40.85
CA GLY A 20 -23.65 35.80 -42.03
C GLY A 20 -23.41 34.30 -41.82
N ASN A 21 -22.71 33.90 -40.76
CA ASN A 21 -22.46 32.48 -40.43
C ASN A 21 -23.62 31.81 -39.67
N TRP A 22 -24.73 32.54 -39.45
CA TRP A 22 -25.86 32.05 -38.66
C TRP A 22 -27.15 32.11 -39.46
N ASN A 23 -28.02 31.11 -39.24
CA ASN A 23 -29.38 31.09 -39.75
C ASN A 23 -30.39 30.99 -38.59
N PRO A 24 -31.34 31.94 -38.47
CA PRO A 24 -31.46 33.19 -39.23
C PRO A 24 -30.25 34.11 -39.01
N SER A 25 -29.97 35.04 -39.94
CA SER A 25 -28.81 35.95 -39.87
C SER A 25 -28.76 36.76 -38.55
N GLY A 26 -27.54 36.99 -38.04
CA GLY A 26 -27.27 37.73 -36.80
C GLY A 26 -26.53 36.88 -35.77
N VAL A 27 -25.59 37.49 -35.04
CA VAL A 27 -24.79 36.83 -33.99
C VAL A 27 -25.69 36.37 -32.84
N PRO A 28 -25.52 35.15 -32.30
CA PRO A 28 -26.26 34.66 -31.14
C PRO A 28 -26.11 35.54 -29.90
N THR A 29 -27.17 35.64 -29.12
CA THR A 29 -27.25 36.42 -27.87
C THR A 29 -27.66 35.51 -26.69
N SER A 30 -27.60 36.04 -25.46
CA SER A 30 -27.82 35.28 -24.22
C SER A 30 -29.18 34.55 -24.12
N GLY A 31 -30.19 34.98 -24.88
CA GLY A 31 -31.51 34.35 -24.88
C GLY A 31 -31.69 33.21 -25.90
N GLN A 32 -30.67 32.87 -26.69
CA GLN A 32 -30.79 31.98 -27.86
C GLN A 32 -30.08 30.65 -27.65
N THR A 33 -30.71 29.55 -28.10
CA THR A 33 -30.02 28.28 -28.26
C THR A 33 -29.29 28.27 -29.60
N VAL A 34 -28.09 27.73 -29.62
CA VAL A 34 -27.26 27.59 -30.82
C VAL A 34 -27.03 26.11 -31.12
N SER A 35 -27.07 25.74 -32.40
CA SER A 35 -26.85 24.36 -32.83
C SER A 35 -25.90 24.28 -34.01
N MET A 36 -25.04 23.27 -33.98
CA MET A 36 -24.16 22.88 -35.07
C MET A 36 -24.67 21.55 -35.61
N ARG A 37 -24.86 21.50 -36.94
CA ARG A 37 -25.40 20.32 -37.59
C ARG A 37 -24.87 20.18 -39.01
N GLY A 38 -24.71 18.94 -39.43
CA GLY A 38 -24.43 18.57 -40.81
C GLY A 38 -22.95 18.62 -41.17
N ASN A 39 -22.03 18.66 -40.19
CA ASN A 39 -20.58 18.71 -40.43
C ASN A 39 -20.22 19.91 -41.32
N THR A 40 -20.68 21.09 -40.93
CA THR A 40 -20.61 22.30 -41.78
C THR A 40 -19.30 23.06 -41.54
N THR A 41 -18.36 22.94 -42.47
CA THR A 41 -17.09 23.66 -42.44
C THR A 41 -17.17 25.04 -43.13
N PRO A 42 -16.40 26.04 -42.68
CA PRO A 42 -15.53 26.03 -41.50
C PRO A 42 -16.30 25.98 -40.19
N TYR A 43 -15.73 25.33 -39.18
CA TYR A 43 -16.33 25.23 -37.85
C TYR A 43 -16.25 26.55 -37.07
N PRO A 44 -17.20 26.81 -36.16
CA PRO A 44 -17.25 28.02 -35.36
C PRO A 44 -16.07 28.17 -34.40
N VAL A 45 -15.56 29.40 -34.32
CA VAL A 45 -14.46 29.80 -33.45
C VAL A 45 -14.84 31.06 -32.67
N ILE A 46 -14.72 30.99 -31.35
CA ILE A 46 -14.95 32.09 -30.41
C ILE A 46 -13.61 32.69 -30.01
N THR A 47 -13.39 33.97 -30.31
CA THR A 47 -12.16 34.73 -29.97
C THR A 47 -12.40 35.96 -29.09
N SER A 48 -13.64 36.17 -28.65
CA SER A 48 -14.04 37.19 -27.68
C SER A 48 -15.31 36.72 -26.97
N ASN A 49 -15.61 37.28 -25.81
CA ASN A 49 -16.65 36.78 -24.91
C ASN A 49 -18.03 36.66 -25.59
N VAL A 50 -18.70 35.56 -25.32
CA VAL A 50 -20.03 35.21 -25.83
C VAL A 50 -20.88 34.69 -24.67
N THR A 51 -22.15 35.06 -24.63
CA THR A 51 -23.14 34.43 -23.76
C THR A 51 -24.29 33.94 -24.62
N VAL A 52 -24.71 32.70 -24.41
CA VAL A 52 -25.86 32.07 -25.06
C VAL A 52 -26.71 31.32 -24.04
N ARG A 53 -27.91 30.92 -24.47
CA ARG A 53 -28.80 30.12 -23.63
C ARG A 53 -28.29 28.69 -23.53
N SER A 54 -28.22 27.99 -24.65
CA SER A 54 -27.81 26.58 -24.71
C SER A 54 -27.01 26.33 -25.99
N VAL A 55 -26.12 25.33 -25.97
CA VAL A 55 -25.30 24.94 -27.12
C VAL A 55 -25.52 23.46 -27.40
N THR A 56 -25.77 23.11 -28.66
CA THR A 56 -25.78 21.72 -29.13
C THR A 56 -24.77 21.55 -30.25
N ILE A 57 -23.71 20.80 -29.99
CA ILE A 57 -22.74 20.37 -30.99
C ILE A 57 -23.20 19.04 -31.56
N ASN A 58 -23.11 18.93 -32.88
CA ASN A 58 -23.43 17.72 -33.63
C ASN A 58 -24.86 17.21 -33.43
N GLN A 59 -25.85 18.05 -33.73
CA GLN A 59 -27.27 17.79 -33.43
C GLN A 59 -27.81 16.42 -33.92
N TYR A 60 -27.23 15.84 -34.96
CA TYR A 60 -27.62 14.53 -35.47
C TYR A 60 -26.52 13.50 -35.23
N TYR A 61 -26.84 12.42 -34.51
CA TYR A 61 -25.90 11.34 -34.17
C TYR A 61 -25.21 10.69 -35.37
N SER A 62 -25.84 10.71 -36.56
CA SER A 62 -25.28 10.13 -37.79
C SER A 62 -24.22 11.01 -38.47
N ASN A 63 -24.02 12.23 -38.01
CA ASN A 63 -23.05 13.15 -38.59
C ASN A 63 -21.62 12.73 -38.21
N PRO A 64 -20.65 12.92 -39.11
CA PRO A 64 -19.25 12.57 -38.88
C PRO A 64 -18.52 13.45 -37.85
N GLY A 65 -19.18 14.49 -37.31
CA GLY A 65 -18.69 15.33 -36.22
C GLY A 65 -18.78 16.83 -36.55
N ASP A 66 -19.48 17.61 -35.72
CA ASP A 66 -19.37 19.08 -35.75
C ASP A 66 -18.43 19.52 -34.63
N GLU A 67 -17.74 20.65 -34.81
CA GLU A 67 -16.74 21.14 -33.84
C GLU A 67 -17.02 22.58 -33.37
N LEU A 68 -16.59 22.91 -32.15
CA LEU A 68 -16.53 24.28 -31.62
C LEU A 68 -15.16 24.54 -31.00
N THR A 69 -14.55 25.69 -31.32
CA THR A 69 -13.30 26.12 -30.68
C THR A 69 -13.46 27.43 -29.91
N ILE A 70 -13.02 27.46 -28.65
CA ILE A 70 -12.90 28.66 -27.81
C ILE A 70 -11.41 28.97 -27.63
N ARG A 71 -10.97 30.21 -27.93
CA ARG A 71 -9.56 30.58 -27.80
C ARG A 71 -9.33 32.07 -27.55
N ASN A 72 -8.06 32.47 -27.40
CA ASN A 72 -7.62 33.86 -27.19
C ASN A 72 -8.18 34.51 -25.92
N ASN A 73 -8.18 33.78 -24.81
CA ASN A 73 -8.76 34.14 -23.52
C ASN A 73 -10.26 34.47 -23.59
N ALA A 74 -10.94 34.03 -24.65
CA ALA A 74 -12.37 34.25 -24.78
C ALA A 74 -13.14 33.34 -23.83
N ARG A 75 -14.25 33.87 -23.32
CA ARG A 75 -15.21 33.13 -22.51
C ARG A 75 -16.49 32.82 -23.30
N LEU A 76 -16.91 31.57 -23.30
CA LEU A 76 -18.28 31.17 -23.65
C LEU A 76 -19.05 30.91 -22.36
N THR A 77 -20.07 31.71 -22.08
CA THR A 77 -21.01 31.46 -20.98
C THR A 77 -22.29 30.84 -21.52
N VAL A 78 -22.69 29.71 -20.96
CA VAL A 78 -23.90 28.97 -21.29
C VAL A 78 -24.82 28.97 -20.08
N THR A 79 -26.05 29.44 -20.26
CA THR A 79 -26.98 29.69 -19.15
C THR A 79 -28.02 28.57 -18.94
N TYR A 80 -27.94 27.53 -19.76
CA TYR A 80 -28.78 26.34 -19.79
C TYR A 80 -27.92 25.13 -20.21
N ASP A 81 -28.42 24.24 -21.05
CA ASP A 81 -27.71 23.01 -21.42
C ASP A 81 -26.54 23.24 -22.38
N PHE A 82 -25.48 22.47 -22.18
CA PHE A 82 -24.41 22.27 -23.15
C PHE A 82 -24.40 20.79 -23.56
N THR A 83 -24.49 20.51 -24.85
CA THR A 83 -24.67 19.14 -25.34
C THR A 83 -23.72 18.81 -26.49
N LEU A 84 -23.00 17.70 -26.38
CA LEU A 84 -22.27 17.05 -27.48
C LEU A 84 -22.94 15.72 -27.78
N ASN A 85 -23.32 15.49 -29.03
CA ASN A 85 -23.83 14.18 -29.47
C ASN A 85 -22.88 13.54 -30.49
N GLY A 86 -22.97 12.21 -30.64
CA GLY A 86 -22.20 11.45 -31.63
C GLY A 86 -20.71 11.83 -31.61
N ALA A 87 -20.10 12.02 -32.78
CA ALA A 87 -18.71 12.46 -32.92
C ALA A 87 -18.48 13.98 -32.74
N GLY A 88 -19.27 14.66 -31.90
CA GLY A 88 -19.13 16.09 -31.66
C GLY A 88 -17.87 16.43 -30.87
N VAL A 89 -17.21 17.55 -31.20
CA VAL A 89 -15.95 17.96 -30.56
C VAL A 89 -16.00 19.38 -30.01
N LEU A 90 -15.58 19.56 -28.76
CA LEU A 90 -15.28 20.86 -28.17
C LEU A 90 -13.77 21.01 -27.96
N ASN A 91 -13.19 22.10 -28.44
CA ASN A 91 -11.81 22.48 -28.20
C ASN A 91 -11.73 23.79 -27.40
N ILE A 92 -11.04 23.79 -26.27
CA ILE A 92 -10.76 24.98 -25.47
C ILE A 92 -9.25 25.22 -25.46
N VAL A 93 -8.79 26.19 -26.25
CA VAL A 93 -7.35 26.47 -26.43
C VAL A 93 -7.05 27.86 -25.91
N ASN A 94 -6.54 27.95 -24.68
CA ASN A 94 -6.35 29.22 -23.99
C ASN A 94 -7.66 30.03 -24.00
N GLY A 95 -8.74 29.42 -23.53
CA GLY A 95 -10.09 29.98 -23.48
C GLY A 95 -10.85 29.42 -22.28
N HIS A 96 -12.10 29.83 -22.10
CA HIS A 96 -12.92 29.38 -20.98
C HIS A 96 -14.35 29.04 -21.40
N LEU A 97 -14.85 27.88 -20.95
CA LEU A 97 -16.27 27.55 -20.97
C LEU A 97 -16.82 27.67 -19.54
N GLU A 98 -17.89 28.44 -19.38
CA GLU A 98 -18.58 28.63 -18.11
C GLU A 98 -20.05 28.22 -18.27
N MET A 99 -20.52 27.26 -17.48
CA MET A 99 -21.94 26.91 -17.40
C MET A 99 -22.51 27.48 -16.11
N THR A 100 -23.43 28.44 -16.21
CA THR A 100 -24.09 29.09 -15.05
C THR A 100 -25.57 28.79 -15.10
N ALA A 101 -26.20 28.30 -14.02
CA ALA A 101 -27.65 28.16 -14.04
C ALA A 101 -28.32 29.55 -14.04
N THR A 102 -29.52 29.63 -14.60
CA THR A 102 -30.44 30.70 -14.19
C THR A 102 -31.34 30.12 -13.12
N GLN A 103 -31.47 30.81 -11.97
CA GLN A 103 -32.37 30.48 -10.87
C GLN A 103 -33.60 29.68 -11.36
N SER A 104 -33.67 28.39 -11.01
CA SER A 104 -34.70 27.37 -11.35
C SER A 104 -34.44 26.38 -12.51
N GLY A 105 -33.33 26.44 -13.24
CA GLY A 105 -32.97 25.44 -14.25
C GLY A 105 -31.88 24.47 -13.79
N GLN A 106 -32.11 23.15 -13.91
CA GLN A 106 -31.01 22.18 -14.01
C GLN A 106 -30.35 22.44 -15.37
N ASN A 107 -29.11 22.92 -15.35
CA ASN A 107 -28.28 22.90 -16.55
C ASN A 107 -27.60 21.55 -16.58
N ASN A 108 -27.56 20.89 -17.73
CA ASN A 108 -26.81 19.64 -17.83
C ASN A 108 -25.66 19.82 -18.82
N LEU A 109 -24.45 19.41 -18.40
CA LEU A 109 -23.39 19.06 -19.34
C LEU A 109 -23.66 17.64 -19.83
N ASN A 110 -24.19 17.52 -21.04
CA ASN A 110 -24.52 16.24 -21.65
C ASN A 110 -23.52 15.92 -22.77
N LEU A 111 -22.51 15.12 -22.47
CA LEU A 111 -21.84 14.38 -23.52
C LEU A 111 -22.70 13.12 -23.71
N ASN A 112 -23.25 12.85 -24.91
CA ASN A 112 -24.28 11.81 -25.09
C ASN A 112 -23.78 10.60 -25.92
N SER A 113 -22.48 10.44 -26.08
CA SER A 113 -21.93 9.37 -26.91
C SER A 113 -20.48 9.12 -26.58
N ALA A 114 -20.07 7.85 -26.53
CA ALA A 114 -18.67 7.45 -26.43
C ALA A 114 -17.75 8.06 -27.51
N GLN A 115 -18.31 8.64 -28.59
CA GLN A 115 -17.57 9.33 -29.65
C GLN A 115 -17.41 10.85 -29.42
N SER A 116 -18.11 11.42 -28.44
CA SER A 116 -18.02 12.85 -28.10
C SER A 116 -16.66 13.13 -27.48
N VAL A 117 -16.01 14.23 -27.87
CA VAL A 117 -14.69 14.59 -27.36
C VAL A 117 -14.66 16.03 -26.85
N VAL A 118 -14.10 16.23 -25.66
CA VAL A 118 -13.70 17.54 -25.16
C VAL A 118 -12.17 17.56 -25.04
N ASN A 119 -11.52 18.58 -25.60
CA ASN A 119 -10.09 18.80 -25.45
C ASN A 119 -9.82 20.19 -24.88
N ILE A 120 -8.98 20.26 -23.85
CA ILE A 120 -8.55 21.51 -23.23
C ILE A 120 -7.02 21.62 -23.34
N THR A 121 -6.53 22.83 -23.62
CA THR A 121 -5.10 23.14 -23.65
C THR A 121 -4.90 24.57 -23.17
N ASN A 122 -4.27 24.75 -22.00
CA ASN A 122 -4.13 26.02 -21.28
C ASN A 122 -5.47 26.75 -21.08
N GLY A 123 -6.58 26.03 -21.07
CA GLY A 123 -7.93 26.60 -20.94
C GLY A 123 -8.58 26.14 -19.65
N SER A 124 -9.85 26.51 -19.49
CA SER A 124 -10.62 26.01 -18.36
C SER A 124 -12.09 25.78 -18.68
N PHE A 125 -12.71 24.90 -17.92
CA PHE A 125 -14.12 24.60 -18.00
C PHE A 125 -14.71 24.53 -16.59
N THR A 126 -15.67 25.41 -16.30
CA THR A 126 -16.43 25.41 -15.05
C THR A 126 -17.89 25.02 -15.29
N VAL A 127 -18.38 24.07 -14.50
CA VAL A 127 -19.76 23.56 -14.49
C VAL A 127 -20.42 23.95 -13.17
N GLY A 128 -21.32 24.94 -13.22
CA GLY A 128 -22.01 25.47 -12.05
C GLY A 128 -21.29 26.62 -11.35
N THR A 129 -21.80 27.01 -10.18
CA THR A 129 -21.22 28.05 -9.33
C THR A 129 -21.36 27.68 -7.85
N ALA A 130 -20.68 28.40 -6.95
CA ALA A 130 -20.82 28.15 -5.50
C ALA A 130 -22.25 28.33 -4.94
N SER A 131 -23.15 28.95 -5.71
CA SER A 131 -24.57 29.09 -5.37
C SER A 131 -25.49 28.18 -6.18
N GLU A 132 -24.93 27.40 -7.11
CA GLU A 132 -25.68 26.64 -8.11
C GLU A 132 -24.95 25.34 -8.44
N ASP A 133 -25.46 24.24 -7.89
CA ASP A 133 -24.94 22.90 -8.12
C ASP A 133 -25.43 22.44 -9.50
N VAL A 134 -24.47 22.19 -10.39
CA VAL A 134 -24.70 21.74 -11.77
C VAL A 134 -23.91 20.47 -11.96
N ASP A 135 -24.61 19.40 -12.28
CA ASP A 135 -24.02 18.07 -12.43
C ASP A 135 -23.32 17.95 -13.80
N ALA A 136 -22.26 17.15 -13.82
CA ALA A 136 -21.47 16.85 -15.00
C ALA A 136 -21.45 15.34 -15.23
N GLU A 137 -22.03 14.88 -16.34
CA GLU A 137 -21.96 13.49 -16.78
C GLU A 137 -21.04 13.37 -18.00
N ILE A 138 -20.01 12.53 -17.89
CA ILE A 138 -19.08 12.21 -18.96
C ILE A 138 -19.53 10.94 -19.67
N ILE A 139 -20.08 11.11 -20.88
CA ILE A 139 -20.29 10.05 -21.87
C ILE A 139 -19.51 10.38 -23.15
N GLY A 140 -18.36 9.77 -23.35
CA GLY A 140 -17.35 10.17 -24.32
C GLY A 140 -15.93 10.16 -23.76
N THR A 141 -15.08 10.98 -24.37
CA THR A 141 -13.71 11.22 -23.91
C THR A 141 -13.53 12.69 -23.54
N PHE A 142 -13.04 12.95 -22.33
CA PHE A 142 -12.70 14.30 -21.87
C PHE A 142 -11.20 14.37 -21.60
N ASN A 143 -10.46 15.19 -22.35
CA ASN A 143 -9.02 15.39 -22.20
C ASN A 143 -8.74 16.80 -21.69
N LEU A 144 -8.17 16.90 -20.49
CA LEU A 144 -7.95 18.19 -19.84
C LEU A 144 -6.64 18.89 -20.25
N GLY A 145 -5.65 18.17 -20.79
CA GLY A 145 -4.34 18.77 -21.05
C GLY A 145 -3.73 19.27 -19.75
N ASN A 146 -3.27 20.51 -19.81
CA ASN A 146 -2.78 21.26 -18.65
C ASN A 146 -3.78 22.35 -18.21
N GLY A 147 -5.08 22.14 -18.46
CA GLY A 147 -6.15 23.06 -18.12
C GLY A 147 -6.75 22.86 -16.74
N ASP A 148 -7.77 23.66 -16.44
CA ASP A 148 -8.54 23.55 -15.20
C ASP A 148 -9.97 23.09 -15.47
N PHE A 149 -10.44 22.10 -14.69
CA PHE A 149 -11.83 21.66 -14.69
C PHE A 149 -12.42 21.81 -13.29
N THR A 150 -13.60 22.43 -13.19
CA THR A 150 -14.29 22.60 -11.91
C THR A 150 -15.76 22.25 -12.05
N VAL A 151 -16.25 21.37 -11.19
CA VAL A 151 -17.67 20.97 -11.10
C VAL A 151 -18.21 21.35 -9.74
N PHE A 152 -19.33 22.07 -9.71
CA PHE A 152 -20.00 22.46 -8.47
C PHE A 152 -21.05 21.44 -8.00
N GLY A 153 -21.70 20.72 -8.92
CA GLY A 153 -22.60 19.61 -8.61
C GLY A 153 -21.89 18.25 -8.62
N ASP A 154 -22.67 17.20 -8.86
CA ASP A 154 -22.17 15.82 -8.92
C ASP A 154 -21.40 15.57 -10.23
N PHE A 155 -20.48 14.61 -10.20
CA PHE A 155 -19.62 14.26 -11.32
C PHE A 155 -19.66 12.76 -11.60
N ASP A 156 -20.16 12.37 -12.77
CA ASP A 156 -20.28 10.97 -13.15
C ASP A 156 -19.43 10.65 -14.38
N VAL A 157 -18.64 9.57 -14.31
CA VAL A 157 -18.01 8.95 -15.48
C VAL A 157 -18.78 7.69 -15.84
N SER A 158 -19.48 7.72 -16.97
CA SER A 158 -20.35 6.63 -17.39
C SER A 158 -19.58 5.41 -17.92
N ASN A 159 -20.27 4.27 -18.00
CA ASN A 159 -19.66 2.99 -18.39
C ASN A 159 -18.98 3.07 -19.76
N SER A 160 -17.73 2.61 -19.86
CA SER A 160 -16.89 2.65 -21.08
C SER A 160 -16.48 4.05 -21.55
N ASP A 161 -16.72 5.08 -20.74
CA ASP A 161 -16.31 6.46 -21.00
C ASP A 161 -15.04 6.82 -20.24
N THR A 162 -14.40 7.93 -20.63
CA THR A 162 -13.07 8.27 -20.10
C THR A 162 -12.93 9.76 -19.80
N PHE A 163 -12.43 10.05 -18.61
CA PHE A 163 -11.93 11.37 -18.23
C PHE A 163 -10.42 11.28 -18.00
N ASN A 164 -9.65 12.12 -18.68
CA ASN A 164 -8.19 12.22 -18.57
C ASN A 164 -7.84 13.59 -17.99
N ALA A 165 -7.35 13.61 -16.76
CA ALA A 165 -6.84 14.82 -16.12
C ALA A 165 -5.51 15.27 -16.74
N GLU A 166 -4.71 14.35 -17.28
CA GLU A 166 -3.39 14.63 -17.90
C GLU A 166 -2.48 15.41 -16.94
N ASP A 167 -2.11 16.66 -17.24
CA ASP A 167 -1.31 17.54 -16.38
C ASP A 167 -2.18 18.59 -15.65
N GLY A 168 -3.50 18.48 -15.78
CA GLY A 168 -4.47 19.50 -15.42
C GLY A 168 -4.85 19.49 -13.94
N THR A 169 -5.66 20.48 -13.57
CA THR A 169 -6.25 20.59 -12.22
C THR A 169 -7.74 20.32 -12.28
N VAL A 170 -8.22 19.38 -11.48
CA VAL A 170 -9.63 19.00 -11.38
C VAL A 170 -10.13 19.26 -9.96
N ILE A 171 -11.25 19.98 -9.84
CA ILE A 171 -11.92 20.22 -8.56
C ILE A 171 -13.39 19.82 -8.71
N ILE A 172 -13.85 18.87 -7.91
CA ILE A 172 -15.23 18.42 -7.89
C ILE A 172 -15.81 18.69 -6.50
N ASN A 173 -16.85 19.51 -6.45
CA ASN A 173 -17.45 19.94 -5.19
C ASN A 173 -18.60 19.03 -4.73
N GLY A 174 -19.32 18.41 -5.66
CA GLY A 174 -20.34 17.40 -5.34
C GLY A 174 -19.76 15.99 -5.21
N ASN A 175 -20.65 15.00 -5.23
CA ASN A 175 -20.28 13.60 -5.17
C ASN A 175 -19.80 13.10 -6.53
N SER A 176 -19.03 12.01 -6.55
CA SER A 176 -18.53 11.42 -7.78
C SER A 176 -18.87 9.94 -7.91
N THR A 177 -19.43 9.54 -9.05
CA THR A 177 -19.53 8.14 -9.43
C THR A 177 -18.61 7.83 -10.60
N ILE A 178 -17.77 6.81 -10.45
CA ILE A 178 -16.89 6.33 -11.51
C ILE A 178 -17.34 4.93 -11.91
N ASN A 179 -18.10 4.84 -13.01
CA ASN A 179 -18.46 3.58 -13.68
C ASN A 179 -17.58 3.33 -14.94
N GLY A 180 -17.03 4.39 -15.53
CA GLY A 180 -16.05 4.32 -16.63
C GLY A 180 -14.62 4.36 -16.13
N THR A 181 -13.77 5.10 -16.83
CA THR A 181 -12.36 5.29 -16.48
C THR A 181 -12.06 6.75 -16.15
N TYR A 182 -11.57 7.00 -14.96
CA TYR A 182 -10.96 8.28 -14.57
C TYR A 182 -9.45 8.11 -14.49
N ASN A 183 -8.71 8.80 -15.35
CA ASN A 183 -7.25 8.83 -15.33
C ASN A 183 -6.79 10.15 -14.72
N GLY A 184 -6.23 10.09 -13.50
CA GLY A 184 -5.60 11.20 -12.82
C GLY A 184 -4.25 11.60 -13.42
N ASN A 185 -3.57 10.66 -14.09
CA ASN A 185 -2.27 10.86 -14.74
C ASN A 185 -1.27 11.60 -13.83
N ASP A 186 -0.69 12.70 -14.32
CA ASP A 186 0.30 13.53 -13.62
C ASP A 186 -0.35 14.80 -13.01
N GLY A 187 -1.67 14.94 -13.15
CA GLY A 187 -2.46 16.09 -12.74
C GLY A 187 -2.79 16.10 -11.25
N THR A 188 -3.53 17.12 -10.84
CA THR A 188 -4.04 17.24 -9.47
C THR A 188 -5.56 17.15 -9.48
N THR A 189 -6.12 16.18 -8.77
CA THR A 189 -7.57 16.02 -8.59
C THR A 189 -7.95 16.21 -7.13
N THR A 190 -8.99 16.99 -6.87
CA THR A 190 -9.61 17.13 -5.55
C THR A 190 -11.10 16.80 -5.64
N PHE A 191 -11.49 15.73 -4.97
CA PHE A 191 -12.88 15.35 -4.72
C PHE A 191 -13.29 15.86 -3.35
N ASN A 192 -14.19 16.85 -3.30
CA ASN A 192 -14.68 17.39 -2.03
C ASN A 192 -15.86 16.59 -1.46
N GLY A 193 -16.67 15.97 -2.33
CA GLY A 193 -17.76 15.07 -1.93
C GLY A 193 -17.31 13.61 -1.81
N GLU A 194 -18.30 12.74 -1.65
CA GLU A 194 -18.12 11.28 -1.65
C GLU A 194 -17.64 10.79 -3.02
N VAL A 195 -16.82 9.74 -3.06
CA VAL A 195 -16.41 9.08 -4.30
C VAL A 195 -16.79 7.61 -4.26
N ASP A 196 -17.49 7.14 -5.30
CA ASP A 196 -17.88 5.75 -5.48
C ASP A 196 -17.34 5.20 -6.81
N VAL A 197 -16.32 4.33 -6.71
CA VAL A 197 -15.77 3.57 -7.84
C VAL A 197 -16.47 2.22 -7.89
N ARG A 198 -17.35 2.04 -8.88
CA ARG A 198 -18.26 0.89 -8.90
C ARG A 198 -18.54 0.34 -10.29
N SER A 199 -19.18 -0.83 -10.31
CA SER A 199 -19.67 -1.49 -11.52
C SER A 199 -18.57 -1.81 -12.53
N GLY A 200 -17.35 -2.10 -12.06
CA GLY A 200 -16.18 -2.28 -12.92
C GLY A 200 -15.49 -0.98 -13.35
N GLY A 201 -15.89 0.17 -12.80
CA GLY A 201 -15.21 1.45 -13.01
C GLY A 201 -13.78 1.43 -12.52
N VAL A 202 -12.94 2.26 -13.14
CA VAL A 202 -11.50 2.31 -12.93
C VAL A 202 -11.06 3.74 -12.62
N LEU A 203 -10.40 3.92 -11.48
CA LEU A 203 -9.67 5.13 -11.12
C LEU A 203 -8.17 4.83 -11.24
N ASN A 204 -7.46 5.54 -12.11
CA ASN A 204 -6.02 5.41 -12.25
C ASN A 204 -5.32 6.69 -11.80
N LEU A 205 -4.13 6.55 -11.20
CA LEU A 205 -3.19 7.63 -10.95
C LEU A 205 -1.82 7.19 -11.47
N ASP A 206 -1.16 8.06 -12.25
CA ASP A 206 0.24 7.81 -12.65
C ASP A 206 1.15 8.46 -11.60
N SER A 207 1.69 9.67 -11.85
CA SER A 207 2.56 10.37 -10.90
C SER A 207 1.94 11.59 -10.22
N GLY A 208 0.66 11.86 -10.48
CA GLY A 208 -0.07 13.03 -10.01
C GLY A 208 -0.46 13.00 -8.53
N THR A 209 -1.46 13.81 -8.18
CA THR A 209 -2.03 13.88 -6.82
C THR A 209 -3.55 13.73 -6.83
N ILE A 210 -4.09 12.91 -5.94
CA ILE A 210 -5.53 12.84 -5.68
C ILE A 210 -5.82 13.14 -4.20
N ASN A 211 -6.75 14.06 -3.95
CA ASN A 211 -7.27 14.36 -2.62
C ASN A 211 -8.74 13.94 -2.55
N PHE A 212 -9.06 13.04 -1.64
CA PHE A 212 -10.42 12.67 -1.26
C PHE A 212 -10.76 13.33 0.08
N ASN A 213 -11.66 14.30 0.08
CA ASN A 213 -12.11 14.96 1.30
C ASN A 213 -13.40 14.34 1.86
N GLY A 214 -14.20 13.69 1.01
CA GLY A 214 -15.34 12.86 1.43
C GLY A 214 -14.96 11.39 1.67
N GLU A 215 -15.95 10.58 2.05
CA GLU A 215 -15.79 9.13 2.12
C GLU A 215 -15.50 8.55 0.74
N THR A 216 -14.67 7.52 0.68
CA THR A 216 -14.28 6.86 -0.57
C THR A 216 -14.68 5.39 -0.55
N PHE A 217 -15.46 4.99 -1.56
CA PHE A 217 -15.93 3.63 -1.75
C PHE A 217 -15.33 3.03 -3.02
N VAL A 218 -14.76 1.84 -2.90
CA VAL A 218 -14.31 1.04 -4.05
C VAL A 218 -14.99 -0.32 -3.97
N GLY A 219 -15.98 -0.57 -4.82
CA GLY A 219 -16.68 -1.84 -4.74
C GLY A 219 -17.45 -2.24 -5.98
N ASN A 220 -18.19 -3.34 -5.89
CA ASN A 220 -18.90 -3.93 -7.04
C ASN A 220 -17.95 -4.10 -8.24
N SER A 221 -16.79 -4.73 -7.98
CA SER A 221 -15.66 -4.89 -8.91
C SER A 221 -15.01 -3.61 -9.44
N GLY A 222 -15.23 -2.45 -8.80
CA GLY A 222 -14.47 -1.23 -9.06
C GLY A 222 -12.99 -1.40 -8.71
N VAL A 223 -12.13 -0.64 -9.40
CA VAL A 223 -10.67 -0.73 -9.27
C VAL A 223 -10.07 0.66 -9.11
N ALA A 224 -9.24 0.85 -8.08
CA ALA A 224 -8.35 1.99 -7.96
C ALA A 224 -6.90 1.52 -8.15
N ASN A 225 -6.22 2.00 -9.18
CA ASN A 225 -4.80 1.74 -9.44
C ASN A 225 -4.00 3.01 -9.18
N LEU A 226 -3.12 2.97 -8.19
CA LEU A 226 -2.33 4.09 -7.75
C LEU A 226 -0.86 3.82 -8.08
N GLY A 227 -0.36 4.49 -9.12
CA GLY A 227 0.99 4.33 -9.68
C GLY A 227 2.07 4.85 -8.74
N THR A 228 2.74 5.96 -9.08
CA THR A 228 3.84 6.53 -8.29
C THR A 228 3.47 7.86 -7.62
N GLY A 229 2.21 8.28 -7.73
CA GLY A 229 1.71 9.56 -7.24
C GLY A 229 1.51 9.64 -5.73
N THR A 230 0.82 10.69 -5.29
CA THR A 230 0.43 10.88 -3.89
C THR A 230 -1.09 10.91 -3.75
N VAL A 231 -1.61 10.18 -2.77
CA VAL A 231 -3.05 10.14 -2.48
C VAL A 231 -3.32 10.48 -1.03
N PHE A 232 -4.23 11.42 -0.81
CA PHE A 232 -4.73 11.77 0.51
C PHE A 232 -6.20 11.40 0.62
N VAL A 233 -6.54 10.52 1.56
CA VAL A 233 -7.92 10.24 1.97
C VAL A 233 -8.12 10.89 3.34
N ASN A 234 -8.75 12.06 3.36
CA ASN A 234 -8.99 12.83 4.58
C ASN A 234 -10.20 12.32 5.40
N ASN A 235 -10.67 11.12 5.09
CA ASN A 235 -11.78 10.43 5.73
C ASN A 235 -11.54 8.91 5.71
N ASN A 236 -12.60 8.10 5.81
CA ASN A 236 -12.55 6.66 5.68
C ASN A 236 -12.49 6.22 4.22
N ILE A 237 -11.86 5.07 4.00
CA ILE A 237 -11.97 4.30 2.75
C ILE A 237 -12.64 2.96 3.04
N GLU A 238 -13.63 2.60 2.23
CA GLU A 238 -14.27 1.27 2.27
C GLU A 238 -14.09 0.57 0.91
N VAL A 239 -13.42 -0.59 0.93
CA VAL A 239 -13.25 -1.45 -0.24
C VAL A 239 -14.10 -2.70 -0.06
N LYS A 240 -15.07 -2.91 -0.94
CA LYS A 240 -16.08 -3.96 -0.73
C LYS A 240 -16.52 -4.70 -1.98
N SER A 241 -17.18 -5.85 -1.79
CA SER A 241 -17.90 -6.55 -2.87
C SER A 241 -17.03 -6.80 -4.12
N GLY A 242 -15.83 -7.35 -3.91
CA GLY A 242 -14.88 -7.64 -4.99
C GLY A 242 -14.13 -6.43 -5.54
N GLY A 243 -14.15 -5.28 -4.87
CA GLY A 243 -13.36 -4.11 -5.22
C GLY A 243 -11.85 -4.33 -5.03
N TYR A 244 -11.04 -3.58 -5.76
CA TYR A 244 -9.58 -3.64 -5.71
C TYR A 244 -8.98 -2.26 -5.47
N PHE A 245 -8.11 -2.17 -4.47
CA PHE A 245 -7.29 -1.01 -4.19
C PHE A 245 -5.83 -1.39 -4.35
N ASN A 246 -5.20 -0.95 -5.43
CA ASN A 246 -3.85 -1.34 -5.83
C ASN A 246 -2.92 -0.14 -5.68
N VAL A 247 -1.83 -0.32 -4.95
CA VAL A 247 -0.79 0.69 -4.73
C VAL A 247 0.51 0.13 -5.28
N GLU A 248 0.99 0.67 -6.41
CA GLU A 248 2.25 0.24 -7.01
C GLU A 248 3.43 0.82 -6.21
N ASP A 249 3.76 2.09 -6.43
CA ASP A 249 4.85 2.83 -5.75
C ASP A 249 4.34 4.12 -5.08
N ALA A 250 3.02 4.33 -5.04
CA ALA A 250 2.41 5.55 -4.54
C ALA A 250 2.50 5.65 -3.02
N THR A 251 2.46 6.88 -2.51
CA THR A 251 2.22 7.14 -1.09
C THR A 251 0.75 7.48 -0.88
N VAL A 252 0.07 6.66 -0.08
CA VAL A 252 -1.33 6.86 0.32
C VAL A 252 -1.37 7.19 1.80
N THR A 253 -2.09 8.24 2.16
CA THR A 253 -2.36 8.60 3.56
C THR A 253 -3.86 8.62 3.79
N VAL A 254 -4.34 7.80 4.72
CA VAL A 254 -5.73 7.72 5.16
C VAL A 254 -5.83 8.25 6.58
N THR A 255 -6.52 9.37 6.80
CA THR A 255 -6.66 9.93 8.15
C THR A 255 -7.76 9.26 8.96
N GLY A 256 -8.71 8.61 8.28
CA GLY A 256 -9.75 7.79 8.90
C GLY A 256 -9.38 6.32 8.97
N ASN A 257 -10.40 5.46 8.94
CA ASN A 257 -10.27 4.01 8.89
C ASN A 257 -10.15 3.51 7.44
N ALA A 258 -9.54 2.35 7.28
CA ALA A 258 -9.53 1.59 6.03
C ALA A 258 -10.23 0.24 6.23
N ASP A 259 -11.42 0.10 5.67
CA ASP A 259 -12.27 -1.08 5.85
C ASP A 259 -12.37 -1.89 4.55
N PHE A 260 -11.92 -3.13 4.59
CA PHE A 260 -11.97 -4.07 3.48
C PHE A 260 -12.95 -5.19 3.84
N THR A 261 -14.11 -5.20 3.20
CA THR A 261 -15.21 -6.10 3.57
C THR A 261 -15.78 -6.86 2.38
N SER A 262 -16.44 -7.99 2.60
CA SER A 262 -17.19 -8.70 1.55
C SER A 262 -16.35 -8.98 0.29
N ASN A 263 -15.14 -9.50 0.46
CA ASN A 263 -14.13 -9.69 -0.59
C ASN A 263 -13.54 -8.40 -1.20
N GLY A 264 -13.37 -7.33 -0.41
CA GLY A 264 -12.49 -6.21 -0.78
C GLY A 264 -11.02 -6.64 -0.78
N ASN A 265 -10.21 -6.08 -1.68
CA ASN A 265 -8.82 -6.49 -1.87
C ASN A 265 -7.87 -5.28 -1.84
N LEU A 266 -6.70 -5.50 -1.25
CA LEU A 266 -5.59 -4.58 -1.20
C LEU A 266 -4.35 -5.24 -1.83
N SER A 267 -3.65 -4.52 -2.71
CA SER A 267 -2.30 -4.88 -3.14
C SER A 267 -1.37 -3.70 -2.92
N ILE A 268 -0.20 -3.92 -2.34
CA ILE A 268 0.88 -2.94 -2.25
C ILE A 268 2.13 -3.57 -2.86
N ASP A 269 2.72 -2.96 -3.90
CA ASP A 269 3.92 -3.50 -4.53
C ASP A 269 5.19 -3.01 -3.84
N ASN A 270 5.61 -1.77 -4.07
CA ASN A 270 6.71 -1.11 -3.32
C ASN A 270 6.26 0.21 -2.66
N GLY A 271 4.98 0.57 -2.80
CA GLY A 271 4.41 1.80 -2.28
C GLY A 271 4.22 1.76 -0.77
N THR A 272 3.51 2.76 -0.25
CA THR A 272 3.27 2.91 1.19
C THR A 272 1.85 3.36 1.44
N ILE A 273 1.18 2.71 2.40
CA ILE A 273 -0.09 3.16 2.94
C ILE A 273 0.09 3.49 4.42
N ASN A 274 -0.24 4.72 4.78
CA ASN A 274 -0.31 5.18 6.17
C ASN A 274 -1.77 5.36 6.56
N ILE A 275 -2.24 4.64 7.57
CA ILE A 275 -3.61 4.72 8.08
C ILE A 275 -3.53 5.25 9.51
N THR A 276 -4.11 6.42 9.78
CA THR A 276 -4.14 6.98 11.15
C THR A 276 -5.19 6.29 12.02
N GLY A 277 -6.30 5.84 11.42
CA GLY A 277 -7.32 5.07 12.11
C GLY A 277 -7.06 3.56 12.08
N ASN A 278 -8.15 2.79 12.13
CA ASN A 278 -8.10 1.33 12.13
C ASN A 278 -7.99 0.77 10.70
N ALA A 279 -7.37 -0.40 10.56
CA ALA A 279 -7.33 -1.18 9.33
C ALA A 279 -8.05 -2.51 9.53
N ASN A 280 -9.16 -2.74 8.82
CA ASN A 280 -9.97 -3.94 8.99
C ASN A 280 -10.04 -4.75 7.68
N LEU A 281 -9.84 -6.06 7.77
CA LEU A 281 -10.19 -7.02 6.73
C LEU A 281 -11.25 -7.99 7.27
N SER A 282 -12.41 -8.04 6.63
CA SER A 282 -13.46 -8.97 7.05
C SER A 282 -14.31 -9.56 5.94
N SER A 283 -14.89 -10.74 6.21
CA SER A 283 -15.84 -11.40 5.30
C SER A 283 -15.23 -11.71 3.92
N GLY A 284 -14.01 -12.29 3.92
CA GLY A 284 -13.26 -12.62 2.70
C GLY A 284 -12.24 -11.55 2.28
N GLY A 285 -11.71 -11.69 1.06
CA GLY A 285 -10.74 -10.75 0.48
C GLY A 285 -9.27 -11.13 0.66
N SER A 286 -8.38 -10.35 0.06
CA SER A 286 -6.93 -10.53 0.12
C SER A 286 -6.21 -9.22 0.39
N PHE A 287 -5.22 -9.24 1.29
CA PHE A 287 -4.17 -8.23 1.38
C PHE A 287 -2.88 -8.88 0.87
N ASP A 288 -2.33 -8.34 -0.21
CA ASP A 288 -1.06 -8.78 -0.78
C ASP A 288 -0.06 -7.61 -0.68
N LEU A 289 0.86 -7.68 0.29
CA LEU A 289 1.72 -6.53 0.63
C LEU A 289 3.08 -6.54 -0.09
N ASN A 290 3.40 -7.60 -0.83
CA ASN A 290 4.63 -7.76 -1.62
C ASN A 290 5.89 -7.16 -0.94
N ASP A 291 6.48 -6.11 -1.50
CA ASP A 291 7.64 -5.39 -0.96
C ASP A 291 7.26 -4.02 -0.36
N GLY A 292 5.96 -3.77 -0.16
CA GLY A 292 5.39 -2.49 0.25
C GLY A 292 5.44 -2.23 1.75
N ASN A 293 4.96 -1.05 2.15
CA ASN A 293 4.84 -0.67 3.56
C ASN A 293 3.37 -0.42 3.95
N LEU A 294 2.97 -0.94 5.10
CA LEU A 294 1.65 -0.73 5.70
C LEU A 294 1.81 -0.25 7.14
N ASN A 295 1.40 0.99 7.41
CA ASN A 295 1.48 1.60 8.74
C ASN A 295 0.06 1.85 9.26
N VAL A 296 -0.27 1.35 10.46
CA VAL A 296 -1.59 1.45 11.07
C VAL A 296 -1.47 2.07 12.46
N GLY A 297 -2.00 3.30 12.59
CA GLY A 297 -2.02 4.08 13.83
C GLY A 297 -3.07 3.63 14.84
N GLY A 298 -4.16 3.00 14.37
CA GLY A 298 -5.17 2.37 15.20
C GLY A 298 -5.01 0.85 15.25
N ASP A 299 -6.13 0.15 15.43
CA ASP A 299 -6.15 -1.32 15.48
C ASP A 299 -6.10 -1.93 14.07
N ALA A 300 -5.38 -3.04 13.95
CA ALA A 300 -5.38 -3.88 12.75
C ALA A 300 -6.16 -5.18 13.02
N SER A 301 -7.29 -5.38 12.32
CA SER A 301 -8.19 -6.51 12.57
C SER A 301 -8.47 -7.32 11.31
N PHE A 302 -8.05 -8.58 11.30
CA PHE A 302 -8.26 -9.53 10.21
C PHE A 302 -9.19 -10.66 10.68
N THR A 303 -10.47 -10.58 10.33
CA THR A 303 -11.50 -11.51 10.84
C THR A 303 -12.36 -12.12 9.75
N SER A 304 -12.98 -13.26 10.02
CA SER A 304 -14.06 -13.79 9.17
C SER A 304 -13.64 -14.14 7.72
N GLY A 305 -12.45 -14.72 7.53
CA GLY A 305 -12.12 -15.49 6.32
C GLY A 305 -11.37 -14.76 5.20
N GLY A 306 -10.62 -13.68 5.50
CA GLY A 306 -9.67 -13.06 4.56
C GLY A 306 -8.27 -13.69 4.61
N THR A 307 -7.46 -13.45 3.57
CA THR A 307 -6.03 -13.83 3.55
C THR A 307 -5.15 -12.58 3.55
N VAL A 308 -4.09 -12.60 4.34
CA VAL A 308 -3.04 -11.58 4.32
C VAL A 308 -1.72 -12.26 3.97
N ASN A 309 -1.12 -11.89 2.85
CA ASN A 309 0.22 -12.31 2.43
C ASN A 309 1.16 -11.12 2.60
N ALA A 310 2.02 -11.18 3.61
CA ALA A 310 2.89 -10.08 3.97
C ALA A 310 4.11 -9.94 3.05
N GLY A 311 4.50 -10.96 2.29
CA GLY A 311 5.65 -10.89 1.40
C GLY A 311 6.94 -10.52 2.13
N ASN A 312 7.64 -9.49 1.66
CA ASN A 312 8.80 -8.89 2.32
C ASN A 312 8.48 -7.51 2.91
N ALA A 313 7.19 -7.21 3.13
CA ALA A 313 6.72 -5.90 3.55
C ALA A 313 7.27 -5.49 4.92
N ASN A 314 7.29 -4.17 5.15
CA ASN A 314 7.38 -3.62 6.50
C ASN A 314 5.97 -3.24 6.96
N ILE A 315 5.55 -3.80 8.09
CA ILE A 315 4.24 -3.56 8.69
C ILE A 315 4.47 -2.89 10.04
N GLU A 316 3.94 -1.69 10.21
CA GLU A 316 4.01 -0.95 11.47
C GLU A 316 2.61 -0.88 12.11
N LEU A 317 2.52 -1.27 13.38
CA LEU A 317 1.27 -1.37 14.13
C LEU A 317 1.39 -0.57 15.43
N GLU A 318 0.56 0.47 15.57
CA GLU A 318 0.50 1.28 16.80
C GLU A 318 -0.60 0.83 17.78
N GLY A 319 -1.63 0.14 17.30
CA GLY A 319 -2.75 -0.39 18.09
C GLY A 319 -2.78 -1.93 18.20
N ASP A 320 -3.93 -2.46 18.60
CA ASP A 320 -4.10 -3.91 18.80
C ASP A 320 -4.09 -4.66 17.46
N PHE A 321 -3.62 -5.91 17.49
CA PHE A 321 -3.58 -6.80 16.32
C PHE A 321 -4.49 -8.01 16.52
N THR A 322 -5.49 -8.19 15.66
CA THR A 322 -6.44 -9.31 15.76
C THR A 322 -6.40 -10.18 14.52
N VAL A 323 -6.19 -11.50 14.69
CA VAL A 323 -6.30 -12.50 13.61
C VAL A 323 -7.21 -13.64 14.07
N GLN A 324 -8.47 -13.64 13.63
CA GLN A 324 -9.49 -14.55 14.15
C GLN A 324 -10.46 -15.07 13.08
N ASN A 325 -11.29 -16.04 13.48
CA ASN A 325 -12.47 -16.48 12.71
C ASN A 325 -12.16 -16.95 11.28
N GLY A 326 -11.09 -17.74 11.11
CA GLY A 326 -10.73 -18.35 9.83
C GLY A 326 -9.93 -17.45 8.89
N SER A 327 -9.48 -16.28 9.36
CA SER A 327 -8.48 -15.48 8.65
C SER A 327 -7.12 -16.19 8.65
N ASN A 328 -6.36 -15.98 7.58
CA ASN A 328 -5.00 -16.52 7.43
C ASN A 328 -4.00 -15.36 7.30
N PHE A 329 -3.04 -15.27 8.22
CA PHE A 329 -1.92 -14.35 8.12
C PHE A 329 -0.65 -15.14 7.76
N ASN A 330 -0.16 -14.94 6.54
CA ASN A 330 1.10 -15.49 6.06
C ASN A 330 2.19 -14.42 6.15
N ALA A 331 3.14 -14.61 7.05
CA ALA A 331 4.22 -13.65 7.32
C ALA A 331 5.29 -13.60 6.21
N ASP A 332 5.46 -14.68 5.43
CA ASP A 332 6.54 -14.82 4.44
C ASP A 332 7.91 -14.40 4.99
N SER A 333 8.51 -13.31 4.51
CA SER A 333 9.77 -12.77 5.04
C SER A 333 9.66 -11.33 5.57
N SER A 334 8.44 -10.93 5.93
CA SER A 334 8.12 -9.58 6.38
C SER A 334 8.77 -9.19 7.71
N THR A 335 8.71 -7.90 8.01
CA THR A 335 9.01 -7.38 9.35
C THR A 335 7.77 -6.70 9.90
N VAL A 336 7.34 -7.11 11.10
CA VAL A 336 6.28 -6.45 11.85
C VAL A 336 6.92 -5.66 12.99
N THR A 337 6.68 -4.36 13.02
CA THR A 337 7.08 -3.47 14.10
C THR A 337 5.85 -3.11 14.92
N PHE A 338 5.87 -3.44 16.20
CA PHE A 338 4.94 -2.88 17.17
C PHE A 338 5.53 -1.57 17.68
N SER A 339 4.92 -0.46 17.29
CA SER A 339 5.35 0.89 17.63
C SER A 339 4.25 1.62 18.41
N GLY A 340 4.53 2.80 18.95
CA GLY A 340 3.57 3.56 19.77
C GLY A 340 3.82 3.47 21.28
N ASP A 341 3.10 4.30 22.03
CA ASP A 341 3.35 4.56 23.47
C ASP A 341 2.42 3.74 24.41
N SER A 342 1.81 2.66 23.92
CA SER A 342 0.85 1.84 24.65
C SER A 342 1.17 0.35 24.53
N THR A 343 0.43 -0.46 25.31
CA THR A 343 0.40 -1.90 25.13
C THR A 343 -0.44 -2.24 23.90
N GLN A 344 0.10 -3.05 23.00
CA GLN A 344 -0.56 -3.60 21.81
C GLN A 344 -0.85 -5.08 22.03
N THR A 345 -2.12 -5.47 22.04
CA THR A 345 -2.54 -6.85 22.29
C THR A 345 -2.69 -7.63 20.98
N VAL A 346 -2.06 -8.79 20.89
CA VAL A 346 -2.26 -9.77 19.81
C VAL A 346 -3.37 -10.74 20.23
N SER A 347 -4.52 -10.63 19.57
CA SER A 347 -5.70 -11.47 19.80
C SER A 347 -5.87 -12.50 18.69
N SER A 348 -5.95 -13.78 19.03
CA SER A 348 -6.05 -14.85 18.02
C SER A 348 -6.78 -16.10 18.52
N ASN A 349 -7.32 -16.92 17.61
CA ASN A 349 -8.01 -18.17 17.98
C ASN A 349 -7.07 -19.40 18.02
N GLY A 350 -5.76 -19.18 17.91
CA GLY A 350 -4.71 -20.20 17.79
C GLY A 350 -3.39 -19.54 17.45
N ASP A 351 -2.33 -20.32 17.22
CA ASP A 351 -1.00 -19.77 16.99
C ASP A 351 -0.95 -18.72 15.87
N VAL A 352 -0.20 -17.64 16.11
CA VAL A 352 0.09 -16.60 15.12
C VAL A 352 1.57 -16.66 14.81
N THR A 353 1.90 -16.66 13.53
CA THR A 353 3.28 -16.71 13.06
C THR A 353 3.69 -15.38 12.43
N PHE A 354 4.82 -14.85 12.87
CA PHE A 354 5.54 -13.72 12.29
C PHE A 354 6.90 -14.19 11.76
N TYR A 355 7.49 -13.44 10.83
CA TYR A 355 8.87 -13.70 10.39
C TYR A 355 9.87 -12.92 11.23
N ASN A 356 9.98 -11.60 11.04
CA ASN A 356 10.69 -10.72 11.98
C ASN A 356 9.70 -9.92 12.81
N VAL A 357 10.04 -9.71 14.09
CA VAL A 357 9.31 -8.80 14.97
C VAL A 357 10.28 -7.79 15.57
N VAL A 358 9.88 -6.53 15.57
CA VAL A 358 10.51 -5.44 16.32
C VAL A 358 9.49 -4.90 17.30
N VAL A 359 9.91 -4.66 18.54
CA VAL A 359 9.14 -3.91 19.53
C VAL A 359 9.91 -2.66 19.86
N ASP A 360 9.39 -1.52 19.42
CA ASP A 360 10.06 -0.22 19.53
C ASP A 360 10.07 0.29 20.98
N SER A 361 10.94 1.27 21.23
CA SER A 361 10.99 1.94 22.54
C SER A 361 9.63 2.57 22.89
N GLY A 362 9.03 2.16 24.01
CA GLY A 362 7.74 2.67 24.48
C GLY A 362 6.55 1.77 24.17
N ALA A 363 6.70 0.80 23.25
CA ALA A 363 5.67 -0.17 22.92
C ALA A 363 5.76 -1.41 23.83
N VAL A 364 4.61 -2.07 24.05
CA VAL A 364 4.56 -3.37 24.72
C VAL A 364 3.71 -4.33 23.91
N LEU A 365 4.37 -5.29 23.28
CA LEU A 365 3.69 -6.42 22.64
C LEU A 365 3.12 -7.34 23.72
N ASN A 366 1.79 -7.50 23.74
CA ASN A 366 1.09 -8.30 24.74
C ASN A 366 0.28 -9.42 24.08
N THR A 367 0.26 -10.61 24.68
CA THR A 367 -0.70 -11.66 24.26
C THR A 367 -2.06 -11.47 24.95
N ASP A 368 -3.13 -12.02 24.40
CA ASP A 368 -4.48 -11.80 24.95
C ASP A 368 -4.76 -12.56 26.26
N GLY A 369 -3.91 -13.53 26.63
CA GLY A 369 -4.08 -14.38 27.80
C GLY A 369 -5.34 -15.25 27.72
N GLY A 370 -5.86 -15.45 26.51
CA GLY A 370 -7.14 -16.04 26.22
C GLY A 370 -7.09 -17.56 26.24
N SER A 371 -7.11 -18.18 25.06
CA SER A 371 -6.97 -19.62 24.93
C SER A 371 -5.54 -19.92 24.50
N GLY A 372 -4.71 -20.46 25.41
CA GLY A 372 -3.29 -20.74 25.21
C GLY A 372 -2.86 -20.87 23.76
N ASN A 373 -2.35 -19.77 23.21
CA ASN A 373 -1.81 -19.68 21.86
C ASN A 373 -0.32 -19.36 21.91
N THR A 374 0.40 -19.76 20.87
CA THR A 374 1.82 -19.45 20.71
C THR A 374 2.01 -18.31 19.71
N ILE A 375 2.71 -17.26 20.11
CA ILE A 375 3.32 -16.34 19.15
C ILE A 375 4.62 -16.97 18.65
N VAL A 376 4.62 -17.37 17.37
CA VAL A 376 5.80 -17.93 16.72
C VAL A 376 6.49 -16.83 15.93
N ILE A 377 7.78 -16.62 16.17
CA ILE A 377 8.64 -15.70 15.41
C ILE A 377 9.67 -16.56 14.68
N GLU A 378 9.46 -16.77 13.39
CA GLU A 378 10.30 -17.67 12.59
C GLU A 378 11.71 -17.15 12.41
N ASN A 379 11.95 -15.85 12.53
CA ASN A 379 13.28 -15.26 12.48
C ASN A 379 13.60 -14.51 13.78
N ASN A 380 13.89 -13.21 13.73
CA ASN A 380 14.41 -12.52 14.90
C ASN A 380 13.32 -11.73 15.63
N LEU A 381 13.45 -11.68 16.95
CA LEU A 381 12.77 -10.72 17.81
C LEU A 381 13.79 -9.67 18.25
N VAL A 382 13.48 -8.39 18.01
CA VAL A 382 14.26 -7.27 18.53
C VAL A 382 13.38 -6.49 19.50
N VAL A 383 13.80 -6.38 20.75
CA VAL A 383 13.14 -5.53 21.76
C VAL A 383 14.05 -4.34 22.03
N GLU A 384 13.66 -3.16 21.56
CA GLU A 384 14.45 -1.95 21.75
C GLU A 384 14.49 -1.51 23.23
N ASP A 385 15.46 -0.68 23.60
CA ASP A 385 15.59 -0.17 24.96
C ASP A 385 14.32 0.62 25.35
N GLY A 386 13.60 0.12 26.36
CA GLY A 386 12.31 0.67 26.80
C GLY A 386 11.08 0.08 26.11
N GLY A 387 11.23 -0.86 25.18
CA GLY A 387 10.14 -1.72 24.70
C GLY A 387 9.93 -2.92 25.63
N GLY A 388 8.85 -3.68 25.43
CA GLY A 388 8.55 -4.86 26.24
C GLY A 388 7.72 -5.92 25.52
N VAL A 389 7.85 -7.17 25.95
CA VAL A 389 6.99 -8.27 25.51
C VAL A 389 6.40 -8.93 26.74
N ASP A 390 5.07 -8.92 26.84
CA ASP A 390 4.33 -9.54 27.94
C ASP A 390 3.49 -10.71 27.38
N VAL A 391 3.86 -11.92 27.75
CA VAL A 391 3.08 -13.14 27.47
C VAL A 391 2.20 -13.40 28.68
N GLU A 392 0.89 -13.42 28.47
CA GLU A 392 -0.12 -13.50 29.53
C GLU A 392 -0.70 -14.91 29.68
N GLY A 393 -1.13 -15.24 30.90
CA GLY A 393 -1.90 -16.46 31.15
C GLY A 393 -1.18 -17.77 30.78
N ASP A 394 -1.81 -18.57 29.93
CA ASP A 394 -1.28 -19.83 29.40
C ASP A 394 -0.68 -19.69 27.99
N ASP A 395 -0.55 -18.46 27.47
CA ASP A 395 0.08 -18.20 26.18
C ASP A 395 1.59 -18.47 26.23
N GLN A 396 2.17 -18.61 25.04
CA GLN A 396 3.58 -18.94 24.86
C GLN A 396 4.21 -18.11 23.74
N ILE A 397 5.53 -18.09 23.72
CA ILE A 397 6.33 -17.45 22.66
C ILE A 397 7.43 -18.41 22.19
N ASP A 398 7.62 -18.50 20.87
CA ASP A 398 8.66 -19.31 20.21
C ASP A 398 9.45 -18.45 19.21
N VAL A 399 10.65 -18.02 19.60
CA VAL A 399 11.55 -17.25 18.74
C VAL A 399 12.63 -18.17 18.17
N GLN A 400 12.51 -18.49 16.89
CA GLN A 400 13.37 -19.48 16.26
C GLN A 400 14.74 -18.93 15.86
N GLY A 401 14.85 -17.62 15.57
CA GLY A 401 16.11 -16.90 15.38
C GLY A 401 16.66 -16.35 16.69
N GLU A 402 17.25 -15.16 16.65
CA GLU A 402 17.82 -14.52 17.84
C GLU A 402 16.80 -13.61 18.53
N VAL A 403 16.89 -13.55 19.87
CA VAL A 403 16.28 -12.47 20.67
C VAL A 403 17.37 -11.43 20.89
N GLN A 404 17.11 -10.17 20.52
CA GLN A 404 18.09 -9.09 20.53
C GLN A 404 17.56 -7.88 21.31
N GLY A 405 18.47 -7.01 21.75
CA GLY A 405 18.11 -5.80 22.50
C GLY A 405 18.01 -6.07 24.00
N ASP A 406 16.93 -5.64 24.64
CA ASP A 406 16.68 -5.92 26.07
C ASP A 406 15.99 -7.28 26.26
N GLU A 407 16.77 -8.36 26.25
CA GLU A 407 16.27 -9.74 26.40
C GLU A 407 15.50 -9.97 27.71
N GLU A 408 15.78 -9.21 28.76
CA GLU A 408 15.11 -9.33 30.06
C GLU A 408 13.75 -8.58 30.09
N ALA A 409 13.42 -7.85 29.02
CA ALA A 409 12.11 -7.21 28.82
C ALA A 409 11.05 -8.16 28.22
N VAL A 410 11.40 -9.44 27.99
CA VAL A 410 10.45 -10.48 27.57
C VAL A 410 9.95 -11.24 28.80
N ASN A 411 8.78 -10.85 29.31
CA ASN A 411 8.10 -11.48 30.42
C ASN A 411 7.21 -12.61 29.92
N SER A 412 7.41 -13.82 30.43
CA SER A 412 6.56 -14.96 30.10
C SER A 412 6.37 -15.89 31.31
N PRO A 413 5.14 -16.35 31.61
CA PRO A 413 4.89 -17.37 32.62
C PRO A 413 5.51 -18.71 32.23
N ASN A 414 5.59 -18.99 30.93
CA ASN A 414 6.14 -20.23 30.38
C ASN A 414 7.61 -20.07 29.95
N PRO A 415 8.43 -21.12 30.03
CA PRO A 415 9.81 -21.08 29.55
C PRO A 415 9.88 -21.01 28.02
N PHE A 416 10.87 -20.28 27.51
CA PHE A 416 11.25 -20.26 26.09
C PHE A 416 12.77 -20.21 25.93
N ALA A 417 13.28 -20.63 24.77
CA ALA A 417 14.70 -20.59 24.44
C ALA A 417 15.10 -19.19 23.93
N VAL A 418 15.90 -18.48 24.73
CA VAL A 418 16.43 -17.15 24.39
C VAL A 418 17.51 -17.28 23.31
N SER A 419 18.43 -18.24 23.45
CA SER A 419 19.51 -18.49 22.49
C SER A 419 19.93 -19.96 22.45
N ALA A 420 20.49 -20.37 21.31
CA ALA A 420 21.22 -21.63 21.18
C ALA A 420 22.58 -21.34 20.54
N ASN A 421 23.65 -21.79 21.20
CA ASN A 421 25.02 -21.57 20.74
C ASN A 421 25.76 -22.89 20.67
N ALA A 422 26.73 -23.01 19.76
CA ALA A 422 27.62 -24.17 19.70
C ALA A 422 29.04 -23.78 20.16
N PRO A 423 29.40 -23.98 21.44
CA PRO A 423 30.74 -23.65 21.92
C PRO A 423 31.85 -24.46 21.21
N THR A 424 31.54 -25.70 20.85
CA THR A 424 32.43 -26.62 20.14
C THR A 424 31.67 -27.36 19.05
N LEU A 425 32.37 -28.13 18.22
CA LEU A 425 31.74 -28.98 17.20
C LEU A 425 30.98 -30.18 17.78
N THR A 426 31.03 -30.43 19.09
CA THR A 426 30.37 -31.58 19.73
C THR A 426 29.48 -31.17 20.90
N THR A 427 29.21 -29.88 21.03
CA THR A 427 28.40 -29.34 22.14
C THR A 427 27.49 -28.23 21.66
N VAL A 428 26.25 -28.23 22.12
CA VAL A 428 25.27 -27.15 21.93
C VAL A 428 24.81 -26.70 23.31
N ALA A 429 24.82 -25.40 23.58
CA ALA A 429 24.34 -24.80 24.81
C ALA A 429 23.07 -24.00 24.50
N ILE A 430 21.97 -24.33 25.19
CA ILE A 430 20.67 -23.66 25.07
C ILE A 430 20.48 -22.83 26.32
N THR A 431 20.14 -21.56 26.16
CA THR A 431 19.80 -20.66 27.27
C THR A 431 18.30 -20.40 27.25
N PHE A 432 17.63 -20.69 28.36
CA PHE A 432 16.22 -20.40 28.59
C PHE A 432 16.04 -19.08 29.34
N ASN A 433 14.86 -18.49 29.26
CA ASN A 433 14.50 -17.28 30.03
C ASN A 433 14.33 -17.59 31.53
N LYS A 434 14.01 -18.84 31.88
CA LYS A 434 13.72 -19.29 33.26
C LYS A 434 14.55 -20.48 33.70
N ALA A 435 14.65 -20.65 35.02
CA ALA A 435 15.24 -21.84 35.62
C ALA A 435 14.43 -23.08 35.23
N MET A 436 15.10 -24.12 34.73
CA MET A 436 14.47 -25.32 34.18
C MET A 436 14.48 -26.48 35.18
N ASP A 437 13.49 -27.38 35.12
CA ASP A 437 13.50 -28.61 35.91
C ASP A 437 14.64 -29.53 35.45
N GLU A 438 15.48 -29.97 36.39
CA GLU A 438 16.68 -30.77 36.11
C GLU A 438 16.34 -32.12 35.49
N ALA A 439 15.38 -32.87 36.06
CA ALA A 439 15.09 -34.23 35.61
C ALA A 439 14.50 -34.25 34.19
N ILE A 440 13.66 -33.26 33.89
CA ILE A 440 13.03 -33.10 32.57
C ILE A 440 14.05 -32.58 31.54
N SER A 441 14.87 -31.59 31.91
CA SER A 441 15.86 -30.98 31.02
C SER A 441 17.03 -31.90 30.67
N GLU A 442 17.36 -32.86 31.53
CA GLU A 442 18.42 -33.85 31.27
C GLU A 442 17.93 -35.05 30.44
N ASN A 443 16.65 -35.08 30.07
CA ASN A 443 16.12 -36.11 29.17
C ASN A 443 16.43 -35.79 27.71
N THR A 444 17.42 -36.45 27.13
CA THR A 444 17.78 -36.31 25.70
C THR A 444 16.61 -36.55 24.72
N GLY A 445 15.58 -37.31 25.12
CA GLY A 445 14.39 -37.56 24.28
C GLY A 445 13.53 -36.32 24.03
N ASN A 446 13.72 -35.26 24.81
CA ASN A 446 13.03 -33.98 24.67
C ASN A 446 13.66 -33.06 23.61
N TYR A 447 14.75 -33.48 22.99
CA TYR A 447 15.51 -32.68 22.03
C TYR A 447 15.69 -33.43 20.72
N SER A 448 15.63 -32.70 19.61
CA SER A 448 16.08 -33.20 18.31
C SER A 448 16.79 -32.10 17.55
N ILE A 449 17.85 -32.43 16.83
CA ILE A 449 18.62 -31.45 16.06
C ILE A 449 18.70 -31.92 14.61
N ARG A 450 18.47 -30.99 13.69
CA ARG A 450 18.59 -31.22 12.25
C ARG A 450 19.36 -30.09 11.58
N ARG A 451 20.07 -30.42 10.50
CA ARG A 451 20.67 -29.43 9.61
C ARG A 451 19.58 -28.77 8.77
N VAL A 452 19.52 -27.45 8.71
CA VAL A 452 18.47 -26.72 7.98
C VAL A 452 18.50 -27.05 6.49
N SER A 453 19.69 -27.07 5.88
CA SER A 453 19.82 -27.20 4.42
C SER A 453 19.44 -28.56 3.81
N ASN A 454 19.38 -29.63 4.59
CA ASN A 454 19.08 -30.97 4.07
C ASN A 454 18.37 -31.90 5.07
N SER A 455 17.91 -31.38 6.20
CA SER A 455 17.22 -32.11 7.26
C SER A 455 18.00 -33.29 7.86
N ALA A 456 19.32 -33.36 7.68
CA ALA A 456 20.14 -34.42 8.27
C ALA A 456 20.13 -34.32 9.80
N SER A 457 19.79 -35.41 10.48
CA SER A 457 19.73 -35.48 11.94
C SER A 457 21.12 -35.43 12.58
N VAL A 458 21.23 -34.74 13.72
CA VAL A 458 22.40 -34.74 14.59
C VAL A 458 22.06 -35.55 15.85
N SER A 459 22.87 -36.55 16.19
CA SER A 459 22.62 -37.41 17.35
C SER A 459 22.97 -36.68 18.65
N ILE A 460 22.13 -36.84 19.67
CA ILE A 460 22.32 -36.29 21.02
C ILE A 460 22.61 -37.45 21.96
N SER A 461 23.77 -37.44 22.62
CA SER A 461 24.19 -38.51 23.52
C SER A 461 24.05 -38.17 24.99
N ASN A 462 23.92 -36.89 25.33
CA ASN A 462 23.79 -36.40 26.70
C ASN A 462 23.13 -35.02 26.73
N ALA A 463 22.38 -34.74 27.79
CA ALA A 463 21.84 -33.42 28.12
C ALA A 463 22.13 -33.16 29.60
N VAL A 464 22.69 -32.00 29.94
CA VAL A 464 23.06 -31.65 31.31
C VAL A 464 22.59 -30.24 31.62
N LEU A 465 21.85 -30.08 32.70
CA LEU A 465 21.44 -28.76 33.19
C LEU A 465 22.56 -28.15 34.05
N ASN A 466 22.86 -26.87 33.84
CA ASN A 466 23.82 -26.15 34.68
C ASN A 466 23.20 -25.69 36.01
N THR A 467 23.01 -26.64 36.93
CA THR A 467 22.48 -26.40 38.29
C THR A 467 23.47 -25.67 39.22
N GLY A 468 24.75 -25.59 38.83
CA GLY A 468 25.74 -24.76 39.54
C GLY A 468 25.62 -23.26 39.27
N GLY A 469 24.78 -22.86 38.31
CA GLY A 469 24.50 -21.48 37.95
C GLY A 469 23.07 -21.05 38.34
N ASN A 470 22.34 -20.49 37.37
CA ASN A 470 20.96 -20.05 37.51
C ASN A 470 19.94 -21.09 36.98
N SER A 471 20.36 -22.33 36.71
CA SER A 471 19.54 -23.39 36.11
C SER A 471 18.88 -23.00 34.77
N ARG A 472 19.41 -22.00 34.03
CA ARG A 472 18.86 -21.56 32.74
C ARG A 472 19.55 -22.18 31.52
N VAL A 473 20.63 -22.94 31.71
CA VAL A 473 21.48 -23.41 30.59
C VAL A 473 21.54 -24.93 30.53
N VAL A 474 21.07 -25.50 29.41
CA VAL A 474 21.22 -26.92 29.10
C VAL A 474 22.33 -27.11 28.08
N THR A 475 23.31 -27.95 28.41
CA THR A 475 24.38 -28.34 27.49
C THR A 475 24.14 -29.73 26.93
N LEU A 476 23.96 -29.82 25.63
CA LEU A 476 23.84 -31.05 24.88
C LEU A 476 25.21 -31.52 24.39
N THR A 477 25.51 -32.81 24.55
CA THR A 477 26.61 -33.46 23.83
C THR A 477 26.07 -34.08 22.56
N VAL A 478 26.64 -33.67 21.42
CA VAL A 478 26.13 -34.01 20.10
C VAL A 478 27.20 -34.68 19.23
N SER A 479 26.77 -35.43 18.22
CA SER A 479 27.65 -35.86 17.12
C SER A 479 28.25 -34.63 16.42
N THR A 480 29.45 -34.77 15.87
CA THR A 480 30.20 -33.65 15.28
C THR A 480 29.37 -32.86 14.26
N ILE A 481 29.12 -31.58 14.55
CA ILE A 481 28.52 -30.61 13.62
C ILE A 481 29.60 -29.97 12.73
N THR A 482 29.17 -29.26 11.69
CA THR A 482 30.06 -28.57 10.73
C THR A 482 30.05 -27.08 11.00
N GLU A 483 31.20 -26.43 10.82
CA GLU A 483 31.31 -24.97 10.89
C GLU A 483 30.53 -24.31 9.74
N ASP A 484 30.04 -23.09 9.99
CA ASP A 484 29.35 -22.24 9.00
C ASP A 484 28.13 -22.93 8.35
N VAL A 485 27.49 -23.81 9.12
CA VAL A 485 26.26 -24.50 8.76
C VAL A 485 25.22 -24.22 9.82
N GLU A 486 24.03 -23.84 9.37
CA GLU A 486 22.88 -23.62 10.24
C GLU A 486 22.19 -24.93 10.60
N TYR A 487 21.89 -25.05 11.89
CA TYR A 487 21.15 -26.15 12.50
C TYR A 487 19.91 -25.60 13.20
N GLU A 488 18.89 -26.43 13.29
CA GLU A 488 17.68 -26.17 14.07
C GLU A 488 17.57 -27.25 15.15
N ILE A 489 17.35 -26.82 16.38
CA ILE A 489 16.95 -27.66 17.50
C ILE A 489 15.45 -27.53 17.73
N THR A 490 14.77 -28.67 17.89
CA THR A 490 13.37 -28.74 18.34
C THR A 490 13.34 -29.31 19.76
N MET A 491 12.63 -28.63 20.65
CA MET A 491 12.46 -28.94 22.06
C MET A 491 10.99 -29.25 22.35
N ASN A 492 10.73 -30.28 23.14
CA ASN A 492 9.38 -30.68 23.53
C ASN A 492 9.36 -31.19 24.97
N ASN A 493 8.22 -31.08 25.65
CA ASN A 493 8.01 -31.61 27.01
C ASN A 493 9.06 -31.10 28.02
N LEU A 494 9.47 -29.83 27.93
CA LEU A 494 10.31 -29.17 28.92
C LEU A 494 9.45 -28.34 29.87
N GLU A 495 9.88 -28.26 31.13
CA GLU A 495 9.17 -27.53 32.19
C GLU A 495 10.18 -26.68 32.99
N SER A 496 9.76 -25.50 33.43
CA SER A 496 10.51 -24.66 34.36
C SER A 496 10.33 -25.09 35.82
N GLU A 497 11.25 -24.69 36.71
CA GLU A 497 11.16 -25.05 38.15
C GLU A 497 9.86 -24.54 38.82
N ASP A 498 9.25 -23.49 38.27
CA ASP A 498 7.98 -22.91 38.71
C ASP A 498 6.73 -23.56 38.06
N GLY A 499 6.93 -24.57 37.21
CA GLY A 499 5.88 -25.39 36.62
C GLY A 499 5.31 -24.89 35.29
N GLY A 500 5.96 -23.93 34.63
CA GLY A 500 5.60 -23.49 33.29
C GLY A 500 6.08 -24.48 32.22
N GLU A 501 5.28 -24.71 31.18
CA GLU A 501 5.61 -25.66 30.11
C GLU A 501 6.12 -24.94 28.87
N ILE A 502 7.12 -25.49 28.18
CA ILE A 502 7.60 -24.96 26.90
C ILE A 502 6.57 -25.19 25.79
N SER A 503 6.57 -24.37 24.75
CA SER A 503 5.68 -24.56 23.62
C SER A 503 5.93 -25.86 22.84
N ASP A 504 4.87 -26.34 22.20
CA ASP A 504 4.95 -27.52 21.34
C ASP A 504 5.87 -27.27 20.16
N ASN A 505 6.77 -28.24 19.89
CA ASN A 505 7.78 -28.15 18.85
C ASN A 505 8.62 -26.86 18.89
N HIS A 506 8.89 -26.34 20.09
CA HIS A 506 9.67 -25.11 20.28
C HIS A 506 11.01 -25.19 19.54
N LYS A 507 11.34 -24.18 18.75
CA LYS A 507 12.51 -24.23 17.87
C LYS A 507 13.55 -23.19 18.23
N LYS A 508 14.80 -23.52 17.92
CA LYS A 508 15.88 -22.52 17.92
C LYS A 508 16.90 -22.85 16.85
N ARG A 509 17.39 -21.84 16.13
CA ARG A 509 18.48 -21.99 15.18
C ARG A 509 19.80 -21.62 15.81
N PHE A 510 20.87 -22.26 15.34
CA PHE A 510 22.22 -21.96 15.77
C PHE A 510 23.22 -22.33 14.68
N THR A 511 24.37 -21.66 14.72
CA THR A 511 25.51 -21.96 13.85
C THR A 511 26.80 -21.96 14.66
N LYS A 512 27.65 -22.97 14.48
CA LYS A 512 29.05 -22.85 14.89
C LYS A 512 29.77 -22.04 13.82
N VAL A 513 30.01 -20.77 14.07
CA VAL A 513 30.86 -19.97 13.18
C VAL A 513 32.28 -20.53 13.23
N GLY A 514 32.84 -20.84 12.07
CA GLY A 514 34.19 -21.35 11.95
C GLY A 514 35.25 -20.32 12.31
N ALA A 515 36.46 -20.78 12.60
CA ALA A 515 37.57 -19.84 12.72
C ALA A 515 37.82 -19.20 11.35
N VAL A 516 37.70 -17.87 11.26
CA VAL A 516 38.02 -17.18 10.02
C VAL A 516 39.54 -17.10 9.90
N ILE A 517 40.14 -17.99 9.09
CA ILE A 517 41.59 -18.00 8.87
C ILE A 517 41.94 -17.12 7.66
N PHE A 518 42.73 -16.08 7.89
CA PHE A 518 43.33 -15.26 6.85
C PHE A 518 44.82 -15.60 6.69
N TYR A 519 45.24 -15.90 5.46
CA TYR A 519 46.63 -16.09 5.07
C TYR A 519 47.15 -14.86 4.32
N SER A 520 48.40 -14.50 4.56
CA SER A 520 49.05 -13.36 3.92
C SER A 520 49.05 -13.41 2.38
N ARG A 521 49.24 -12.27 1.72
CA ARG A 521 49.54 -12.22 0.27
C ARG A 521 50.62 -11.19 0.04
N GLN A 522 51.45 -11.37 -0.99
CA GLN A 522 52.50 -10.41 -1.35
C GLN A 522 51.93 -9.01 -1.70
N SER A 523 50.70 -8.96 -2.21
CA SER A 523 49.95 -7.74 -2.53
C SER A 523 48.86 -7.39 -1.50
N GLY A 524 48.85 -8.06 -0.35
CA GLY A 524 47.84 -7.85 0.68
C GLY A 524 47.93 -6.42 1.22
N ASN A 525 46.81 -5.70 1.19
CA ASN A 525 46.65 -4.43 1.86
C ASN A 525 46.06 -4.67 3.25
N TRP A 526 46.78 -4.18 4.25
CA TRP A 526 46.39 -4.19 5.65
C TRP A 526 44.92 -3.82 5.92
N ALA A 527 44.48 -2.71 5.34
CA ALA A 527 43.20 -2.08 5.67
C ALA A 527 42.03 -2.66 4.86
N THR A 528 42.25 -3.75 4.11
CA THR A 528 41.28 -4.23 3.13
C THR A 528 41.22 -5.75 3.15
N ASN A 529 40.28 -6.32 3.91
CA ASN A 529 40.10 -7.77 4.09
C ASN A 529 40.05 -8.56 2.77
N SER A 530 39.50 -7.98 1.70
CA SER A 530 39.42 -8.61 0.36
C SER A 530 40.77 -8.85 -0.32
N THR A 531 41.86 -8.25 0.20
CA THR A 531 43.20 -8.39 -0.37
C THR A 531 44.03 -9.50 0.29
N TRP A 532 43.47 -10.17 1.30
CA TRP A 532 44.07 -11.33 1.99
C TRP A 532 43.50 -12.65 1.45
N SER A 533 44.21 -13.76 1.61
CA SER A 533 43.73 -15.08 1.19
C SER A 533 42.92 -15.75 2.30
N ARG A 534 41.83 -16.43 1.97
CA ARG A 534 41.20 -17.44 2.86
C ARG A 534 41.73 -18.86 2.61
N THR A 535 42.73 -19.00 1.75
CA THR A 535 43.37 -20.27 1.38
C THR A 535 44.85 -20.19 1.70
N SER A 536 45.37 -21.26 2.31
CA SER A 536 46.78 -21.49 2.62
C SER A 536 47.70 -21.29 1.40
N HIS A 537 48.93 -20.82 1.65
CA HIS A 537 49.98 -20.67 0.65
C HIS A 537 51.39 -20.81 1.28
N SER A 538 52.35 -21.28 0.48
CA SER A 538 53.78 -21.14 0.79
C SER A 538 54.33 -19.82 0.22
N GLY A 539 55.11 -19.05 0.97
CA GLY A 539 55.74 -17.80 0.53
C GLY A 539 56.02 -16.79 1.65
N SER A 540 56.77 -15.73 1.32
CA SER A 540 57.14 -14.68 2.28
C SER A 540 55.93 -14.01 2.93
N ALA A 541 55.95 -13.91 4.26
CA ALA A 541 54.91 -13.28 5.08
C ALA A 541 54.69 -11.79 4.75
N ALA A 542 53.46 -11.31 4.89
CA ALA A 542 53.22 -9.89 5.16
C ALA A 542 53.80 -9.52 6.55
N THR A 543 54.22 -8.28 6.82
CA THR A 543 55.02 -8.00 8.04
C THR A 543 54.23 -7.59 9.29
N SER A 544 52.88 -7.60 9.28
CA SER A 544 52.07 -7.32 10.50
C SER A 544 50.52 -7.61 10.33
N ASN A 545 49.76 -7.57 11.44
CA ASN A 545 48.30 -7.81 11.78
C ASN A 545 47.15 -7.29 10.82
N PRO A 546 45.85 -7.59 11.04
CA PRO A 546 44.74 -6.77 10.55
C PRO A 546 43.78 -6.37 11.69
N GLY A 547 43.08 -5.24 11.55
CA GLY A 547 42.17 -4.74 12.58
C GLY A 547 40.99 -5.66 12.91
N ASN A 548 40.50 -5.52 14.16
CA ASN A 548 39.19 -5.82 14.79
C ASN A 548 38.15 -6.78 14.15
N THR A 549 38.53 -7.83 13.43
CA THR A 549 37.58 -8.92 13.11
C THR A 549 37.52 -9.90 14.29
N ASN A 550 36.39 -9.98 14.99
CA ASN A 550 36.21 -10.92 16.10
C ASN A 550 36.44 -12.37 15.63
N ASN A 551 37.15 -13.16 16.43
CA ASN A 551 37.42 -14.59 16.21
C ASN A 551 38.20 -14.96 14.92
N ALA A 552 38.93 -14.02 14.32
CA ALA A 552 39.81 -14.33 13.18
C ALA A 552 41.19 -14.82 13.64
N ALA A 553 41.71 -15.87 12.98
CA ALA A 553 43.09 -16.32 13.11
C ALA A 553 43.89 -15.86 11.89
N ILE A 554 45.01 -15.17 12.10
CA ILE A 554 45.86 -14.70 11.00
C ILE A 554 47.15 -15.49 10.97
N ILE A 555 47.45 -16.06 9.80
CA ILE A 555 48.71 -16.76 9.54
C ILE A 555 49.58 -15.85 8.67
N VAL A 556 50.66 -15.38 9.29
CA VAL A 556 51.63 -14.47 8.71
C VAL A 556 52.90 -15.25 8.38
N GLY A 557 53.09 -15.63 7.11
CA GLY A 557 54.24 -16.42 6.65
C GLY A 557 53.87 -17.61 5.79
N ASP A 558 54.75 -18.62 5.77
CA ASP A 558 54.46 -19.92 5.19
C ASP A 558 53.31 -20.55 6.01
N GLY A 559 52.12 -20.66 5.42
CA GLY A 559 50.90 -21.05 6.10
C GLY A 559 50.06 -21.99 5.27
#